data_AF-A0A521U5Z3-F1
#
_entry.id   AF-A0A521U5Z3-F1
#
_cell.length_a   1.000
_cell.length_b   1.000
_cell.length_c   1.000
_cell.angle_alpha   90.00
_cell.angle_beta   90.00
_cell.angle_gamma   90.00
#
_symmetry.space_group_name_H-M   'P 1'
#
loop_
_entity.id
_entity.type
_entity.pdbx_description
1 polymer ?
#
loop_
_entity_poly.entity_id
_entity_poly.type
_entity_poly.pdbx_seq_one_letter_code
_entity_poly.pdbx_strand_id
1 'polypeptide(L)'
;MRFSIEIGRLRAVLVALVAALSLAGSSASAQETCVSCHATQQDLRLRDPVERLRGSVHDLAMGCSGCHGGRGNEPTVQAHDVSVGFVARPDPATVADRCGTCHADARYIRRHRDDLPTDQLALFHADSHGRALAEGNLAAPSCLGCHGSHDVRAPNDPASRIARRRQHETCGGCHSDPARMAGTRLPTNQAALWSESVHGRAVLAHGSSSAPTCAGCHGAHGEYREAGGPEGRCRHCHEAEAEAFDRSPHASAYRRLGFSGCVACHGSHDVREADGALGTAGGMGVCRRCHGEGRDSDGVARRIAAEAERARRDLGQARAAVQALEAAGLRVPAVKTLVDEAAQADVRLRVAMHALDEGVAREAAAAVSRPAQRARELARHARERDANGRRAWLMALPPLAILAALLLLKIRQIDRKRG
;
A
#
# COMPACT_ATOMS: atom_id res chain seq x y z
N MET A 1 44.36 24.94 45.23
CA MET A 1 43.20 25.85 45.15
C MET A 1 42.62 26.06 43.74
N ARG A 2 43.36 25.89 42.63
CA ARG A 2 42.80 26.05 41.27
C ARG A 2 41.89 24.90 40.79
N PHE A 3 42.11 23.67 41.26
CA PHE A 3 41.31 22.49 40.87
C PHE A 3 39.87 22.48 41.42
N SER A 4 39.62 23.06 42.61
CA SER A 4 38.27 23.10 43.21
C SER A 4 37.33 24.11 42.53
N ILE A 5 37.89 25.11 41.83
CA ILE A 5 37.11 26.16 41.17
C ILE A 5 36.55 25.67 39.83
N GLU A 6 37.26 24.79 39.11
CA GLU A 6 36.79 24.21 37.85
C GLU A 6 35.64 23.20 38.04
N ILE A 7 35.69 22.39 39.11
CA ILE A 7 34.60 21.44 39.42
C ILE A 7 33.31 22.18 39.79
N GLY A 8 33.41 23.33 40.47
CA GLY A 8 32.27 24.18 40.78
C GLY A 8 31.62 24.80 39.53
N ARG A 9 32.45 25.22 38.56
CA ARG A 9 31.96 25.76 37.27
C ARG A 9 31.35 24.67 36.39
N LEU A 10 31.93 23.47 36.35
CA LEU A 10 31.34 22.34 35.62
C LEU A 10 29.98 21.92 36.22
N ARG A 11 29.85 21.90 37.55
CA ARG A 11 28.57 21.63 38.23
C ARG A 11 27.54 22.73 37.97
N ALA A 12 27.93 24.00 37.96
CA ALA A 12 27.03 25.10 37.63
C ALA A 12 26.55 25.05 36.17
N VAL A 13 27.42 24.71 35.23
CA VAL A 13 27.06 24.53 33.81
C VAL A 13 26.17 23.29 33.63
N LEU A 14 26.45 22.18 34.33
CA LEU A 14 25.63 20.97 34.27
C LEU A 14 24.24 21.19 34.88
N VAL A 15 24.13 21.90 36.01
CA VAL A 15 22.84 22.27 36.62
C VAL A 15 22.08 23.25 35.75
N ALA A 16 22.75 24.21 35.10
CA ALA A 16 22.13 25.12 34.14
C ALA A 16 21.65 24.39 32.86
N LEU A 17 22.38 23.37 32.39
CA LEU A 17 21.96 22.52 31.26
C LEU A 17 20.78 21.61 31.62
N VAL A 18 20.77 21.04 32.84
CA VAL A 18 19.64 20.23 33.33
C VAL A 18 18.40 21.10 33.58
N ALA A 19 18.57 22.32 34.11
CA ALA A 19 17.50 23.30 34.23
C ALA A 19 16.98 23.74 32.85
N ALA A 20 17.85 24.02 31.88
CA ALA A 20 17.47 24.38 30.52
C ALA A 20 16.78 23.22 29.77
N LEU A 21 17.17 21.96 30.03
CA LEU A 21 16.46 20.78 29.52
C LEU A 21 15.10 20.55 30.21
N SER A 22 14.91 21.03 31.45
CA SER A 22 13.64 20.95 32.17
C SER A 22 12.63 22.02 31.72
N LEU A 23 13.09 23.07 31.04
CA LEU A 23 12.26 24.10 30.40
C LEU A 23 11.82 23.73 28.96
N ALA A 24 12.20 22.55 28.47
CA ALA A 24 11.74 22.03 27.20
C ALA A 24 10.30 21.49 27.32
N GLY A 25 9.33 22.38 27.13
CA GLY A 25 8.01 22.06 26.58
C GLY A 25 6.93 21.63 27.58
N SER A 26 6.41 22.57 28.38
CA SER A 26 5.07 22.38 28.96
C SER A 26 4.03 22.41 27.83
N SER A 27 3.21 21.37 27.71
CA SER A 27 2.16 21.30 26.70
C SER A 27 1.17 22.46 26.82
N ALA A 28 0.57 22.91 25.72
CA ALA A 28 -0.39 24.02 25.72
C ALA A 28 -1.63 23.70 26.60
N SER A 29 -2.01 22.42 26.66
CA SER A 29 -3.07 21.92 27.55
C SER A 29 -2.68 21.96 29.04
N ALA A 30 -1.43 21.65 29.39
CA ALA A 30 -0.95 21.64 30.76
C ALA A 30 -0.90 23.04 31.39
N GLN A 31 -1.00 24.08 30.57
CA GLN A 31 -1.05 25.48 31.02
C GLN A 31 -2.46 25.92 31.41
N GLU A 32 -3.51 25.16 31.07
CA GLU A 32 -4.89 25.48 31.43
C GLU A 32 -5.33 24.83 32.75
N THR A 33 -6.17 25.54 33.52
CA THR A 33 -6.81 25.04 34.76
C THR A 33 -7.78 23.90 34.49
N CYS A 34 -8.21 23.74 33.24
CA CYS A 34 -9.06 22.66 32.76
C CYS A 34 -8.47 21.29 33.11
N VAL A 35 -7.19 21.05 32.79
CA VAL A 35 -6.52 19.75 32.96
C VAL A 35 -6.40 19.40 34.44
N SER A 36 -5.97 20.34 35.29
CA SER A 36 -5.78 20.09 36.73
C SER A 36 -7.09 19.83 37.46
N CYS A 37 -8.16 20.54 37.09
CA CYS A 37 -9.48 20.35 37.67
C CYS A 37 -10.16 19.07 37.16
N HIS A 38 -10.16 18.81 35.85
CA HIS A 38 -10.83 17.64 35.26
C HIS A 38 -10.12 16.32 35.52
N ALA A 39 -8.79 16.31 35.68
CA ALA A 39 -8.03 15.09 35.99
C ALA A 39 -8.38 14.48 37.37
N THR A 40 -8.90 15.27 38.29
CA THR A 40 -9.22 14.83 39.66
C THR A 40 -10.70 14.51 39.87
N GLN A 41 -11.52 14.63 38.82
CA GLN A 41 -12.96 14.35 38.91
C GLN A 41 -13.22 12.86 39.08
N GLN A 42 -14.26 12.55 39.86
CA GLN A 42 -14.73 11.17 40.06
C GLN A 42 -15.50 10.65 38.84
N ASP A 43 -16.16 11.54 38.08
CA ASP A 43 -16.86 11.16 36.85
C ASP A 43 -15.86 10.90 35.73
N LEU A 44 -15.81 9.65 35.27
CA LEU A 44 -14.95 9.21 34.17
C LEU A 44 -15.19 9.99 32.88
N ARG A 45 -16.43 10.48 32.64
CA ARG A 45 -16.74 11.29 31.45
C ARG A 45 -15.98 12.62 31.42
N LEU A 46 -15.58 13.11 32.59
CA LEU A 46 -14.82 14.35 32.76
C LEU A 46 -13.31 14.07 32.86
N ARG A 47 -12.92 12.97 33.52
CA ARG A 47 -11.52 12.59 33.70
C ARG A 47 -10.87 11.98 32.45
N ASP A 48 -11.55 11.06 31.77
CA ASP A 48 -10.99 10.31 30.64
C ASP A 48 -10.58 11.18 29.44
N PRO A 49 -11.28 12.28 29.09
CA PRO A 49 -10.81 13.21 28.06
C PRO A 49 -9.41 13.78 28.36
N VAL A 50 -9.10 14.06 29.62
CA VAL A 50 -7.79 14.59 30.03
C VAL A 50 -6.69 13.55 29.82
N GLU A 51 -6.95 12.29 30.18
CA GLU A 51 -5.99 11.20 29.98
C GLU A 51 -5.75 10.92 28.49
N ARG A 52 -6.82 10.93 27.68
CA ARG A 52 -6.73 10.69 26.24
C ARG A 52 -5.96 11.80 25.52
N LEU A 53 -6.12 13.06 25.96
CA LEU A 53 -5.46 14.21 25.34
C LEU A 53 -3.94 14.11 25.38
N ARG A 54 -3.34 13.53 26.43
CA ARG A 54 -1.87 13.43 26.59
C ARG A 54 -1.14 12.66 25.47
N GLY A 55 -1.87 11.88 24.67
CA GLY A 55 -1.33 11.18 23.49
C GLY A 55 -1.80 11.77 22.15
N SER A 56 -2.51 12.90 22.19
CA SER A 56 -3.04 13.58 21.02
C SER A 56 -2.01 14.53 20.42
N VAL A 57 -2.02 14.68 19.10
CA VAL A 57 -1.23 15.71 18.41
C VAL A 57 -1.64 17.14 18.79
N HIS A 58 -2.85 17.30 19.34
CA HIS A 58 -3.34 18.58 19.81
C HIS A 58 -2.87 18.96 21.22
N ASP A 59 -2.33 18.05 22.02
CA ASP A 59 -1.91 18.34 23.41
C ASP A 59 -0.87 19.46 23.49
N LEU A 60 0.09 19.42 22.56
CA LEU A 60 1.21 20.35 22.48
C LEU A 60 0.82 21.68 21.83
N ALA A 61 -0.18 21.68 20.95
CA ALA A 61 -0.53 22.83 20.10
C ALA A 61 -1.79 23.58 20.55
N MET A 62 -2.65 22.96 21.37
CA MET A 62 -3.97 23.47 21.72
C MET A 62 -4.39 23.05 23.14
N GLY A 63 -4.89 24.01 23.93
CA GLY A 63 -5.53 23.75 25.22
C GLY A 63 -7.00 23.34 25.09
N CYS A 64 -7.64 22.95 26.19
CA CYS A 64 -9.05 22.54 26.19
C CYS A 64 -9.96 23.65 25.66
N SER A 65 -9.67 24.91 26.04
CA SER A 65 -10.44 26.08 25.58
C SER A 65 -10.33 26.34 24.08
N GLY A 66 -9.26 25.87 23.43
CA GLY A 66 -9.11 25.93 21.98
C GLY A 66 -10.19 25.14 21.23
N CYS A 67 -10.70 24.05 21.82
CA CYS A 67 -11.76 23.21 21.24
C CYS A 67 -13.12 23.36 21.94
N HIS A 68 -13.15 23.72 23.23
CA HIS A 68 -14.38 23.87 23.99
C HIS A 68 -14.78 25.33 24.22
N GLY A 69 -13.91 26.31 23.97
CA GLY A 69 -14.13 27.71 24.37
C GLY A 69 -14.01 27.90 25.88
N GLY A 70 -14.61 28.97 26.42
CA GLY A 70 -14.55 29.24 27.86
C GLY A 70 -13.27 29.95 28.30
N ARG A 71 -13.04 29.99 29.62
CA ARG A 71 -11.89 30.68 30.21
C ARG A 71 -10.84 29.67 30.68
N GLY A 72 -9.84 29.38 29.84
CA GLY A 72 -8.83 28.34 30.10
C GLY A 72 -7.96 28.53 31.35
N ASN A 73 -7.87 29.75 31.88
CA ASN A 73 -7.07 30.09 33.08
C ASN A 73 -7.94 30.33 34.32
N GLU A 74 -9.25 30.17 34.24
CA GLU A 74 -10.18 30.36 35.36
C GLU A 74 -10.23 29.07 36.20
N PRO A 75 -9.85 29.08 37.49
CA PRO A 75 -9.74 27.85 38.28
C PRO A 75 -11.09 27.32 38.81
N THR A 76 -12.19 28.06 38.60
CA THR A 76 -13.53 27.70 39.08
C THR A 76 -14.42 27.23 37.95
N VAL A 77 -15.65 26.81 38.28
CA VAL A 77 -16.70 26.48 37.29
C VAL A 77 -17.05 27.64 36.36
N GLN A 78 -16.63 28.87 36.66
CA GLN A 78 -16.74 30.01 35.74
C GLN A 78 -15.91 29.82 34.45
N ALA A 79 -14.99 28.85 34.42
CA ALA A 79 -14.32 28.42 33.19
C ALA A 79 -15.31 27.95 32.12
N HIS A 80 -16.48 27.44 32.53
CA HIS A 80 -17.56 26.94 31.66
C HIS A 80 -18.58 28.01 31.27
N ASP A 81 -18.22 29.28 31.36
CA ASP A 81 -19.09 30.40 30.99
C ASP A 81 -19.46 30.37 29.50
N VAL A 82 -20.73 30.08 29.23
CA VAL A 82 -21.28 29.99 27.88
C VAL A 82 -21.29 31.35 27.16
N SER A 83 -21.29 32.46 27.90
CA SER A 83 -21.28 33.81 27.31
C SER A 83 -19.96 34.14 26.61
N VAL A 84 -18.88 33.44 26.96
CA VAL A 84 -17.58 33.51 26.28
C VAL A 84 -17.35 32.30 25.36
N GLY A 85 -18.43 31.65 24.93
CA GLY A 85 -18.40 30.61 23.90
C GLY A 85 -18.01 29.22 24.40
N PHE A 86 -18.16 28.93 25.70
CA PHE A 86 -17.97 27.57 26.20
C PHE A 86 -19.03 26.60 25.64
N VAL A 87 -18.57 25.44 25.20
CA VAL A 87 -19.37 24.35 24.66
C VAL A 87 -18.90 23.04 25.29
N ALA A 88 -19.73 22.43 26.14
CA ALA A 88 -19.40 21.18 26.81
C ALA A 88 -19.19 20.02 25.81
N ARG A 89 -20.07 19.92 24.81
CA ARG A 89 -19.98 18.93 23.73
C ARG A 89 -20.23 19.63 22.39
N PRO A 90 -19.21 19.78 21.53
CA PRO A 90 -19.40 20.32 20.18
C PRO A 90 -20.49 19.54 19.42
N ASP A 91 -21.37 20.28 18.77
CA ASP A 91 -22.44 19.70 17.95
C ASP A 91 -21.82 19.01 16.72
N PRO A 92 -22.10 17.71 16.47
CA PRO A 92 -21.63 17.00 15.29
C PRO A 92 -21.88 17.72 13.96
N ALA A 93 -22.96 18.50 13.84
CA ALA A 93 -23.29 19.24 12.63
C ALA A 93 -22.36 20.44 12.37
N THR A 94 -21.77 21.03 13.42
CA THR A 94 -20.95 22.26 13.32
C THR A 94 -19.50 22.06 13.76
N VAL A 95 -19.16 20.88 14.29
CA VAL A 95 -17.80 20.61 14.77
C VAL A 95 -16.75 20.66 13.66
N ALA A 96 -17.15 20.41 12.41
CA ALA A 96 -16.27 20.53 11.25
C ALA A 96 -15.75 21.98 11.09
N ASP A 97 -16.63 22.98 11.22
CA ASP A 97 -16.24 24.39 11.17
C ASP A 97 -15.27 24.76 12.29
N ARG A 98 -15.45 24.15 13.48
CA ARG A 98 -14.55 24.35 14.60
C ARG A 98 -13.14 23.82 14.30
N CYS A 99 -13.02 22.64 13.71
CA CYS A 99 -11.75 22.14 13.20
C CYS A 99 -11.17 23.06 12.11
N GLY A 100 -12.06 23.58 11.25
CA GLY A 100 -11.78 24.53 10.19
C GLY A 100 -11.12 25.83 10.62
N THR A 101 -11.45 26.35 11.81
CA THR A 101 -10.84 27.59 12.35
C THR A 101 -9.32 27.56 12.34
N CYS A 102 -8.72 26.38 12.52
CA CYS A 102 -7.29 26.16 12.40
C CYS A 102 -6.94 25.42 11.10
N HIS A 103 -7.59 24.29 10.79
CA HIS A 103 -7.19 23.43 9.68
C HIS A 103 -7.52 23.98 8.28
N ALA A 104 -8.40 24.98 8.17
CA ALA A 104 -8.62 25.71 6.92
C ALA A 104 -7.83 27.03 6.85
N ASP A 105 -7.16 27.44 7.94
CA ASP A 105 -6.28 28.62 7.95
C ASP A 105 -4.85 28.20 7.58
N ALA A 106 -4.49 28.44 6.32
CA ALA A 106 -3.15 28.19 5.82
C ALA A 106 -2.06 28.96 6.60
N ARG A 107 -2.33 30.18 7.10
CA ARG A 107 -1.34 30.92 7.89
C ARG A 107 -1.13 30.27 9.25
N TYR A 108 -2.19 29.77 9.87
CA TYR A 108 -2.08 29.03 11.13
C TYR A 108 -1.35 27.70 10.94
N ILE A 109 -1.79 26.88 9.98
CA ILE A 109 -1.22 25.55 9.76
C ILE A 109 0.25 25.63 9.36
N ARG A 110 0.64 26.54 8.46
CA ARG A 110 2.03 26.65 8.00
C ARG A 110 3.02 27.09 9.10
N ARG A 111 2.55 27.63 10.23
CA ARG A 111 3.39 27.89 11.41
C ARG A 111 3.66 26.64 12.26
N HIS A 112 2.85 25.60 12.13
CA HIS A 112 2.93 24.40 12.95
C HIS A 112 3.32 23.15 12.14
N ARG A 113 2.82 23.03 10.91
CA ARG A 113 2.89 21.86 10.03
C ARG A 113 2.75 22.32 8.58
N ASP A 114 3.82 22.24 7.78
CA ASP A 114 3.78 22.66 6.38
C ASP A 114 3.22 21.61 5.42
N ASP A 115 3.09 20.37 5.88
CA ASP A 115 2.66 19.18 5.14
C ASP A 115 1.14 18.94 5.14
N LEU A 116 0.37 19.69 5.94
CA LEU A 116 -1.08 19.52 6.03
C LEU A 116 -1.84 20.36 4.98
N PRO A 117 -2.72 19.74 4.18
CA PRO A 117 -3.63 20.48 3.29
C PRO A 117 -4.66 21.29 4.08
N THR A 118 -5.10 22.42 3.51
CA THR A 118 -6.06 23.35 4.14
C THR A 118 -7.41 23.43 3.46
N ASP A 119 -7.60 22.69 2.37
CA ASP A 119 -8.84 22.56 1.60
C ASP A 119 -9.77 21.45 2.12
N GLN A 120 -9.33 20.68 3.12
CA GLN A 120 -10.03 19.48 3.60
C GLN A 120 -11.43 19.77 4.14
N LEU A 121 -11.66 20.95 4.74
CA LEU A 121 -12.99 21.36 5.20
C LEU A 121 -13.95 21.54 4.02
N ALA A 122 -13.50 22.20 2.96
CA ALA A 122 -14.30 22.44 1.77
C ALA A 122 -14.62 21.13 1.04
N LEU A 123 -13.65 20.23 0.94
CA LEU A 123 -13.85 18.88 0.41
C LEU A 123 -14.89 18.11 1.24
N PHE A 124 -14.83 18.21 2.57
CA PHE A 124 -15.72 17.47 3.46
C PHE A 124 -17.17 17.94 3.30
N HIS A 125 -17.40 19.25 3.26
CA HIS A 125 -18.73 19.80 3.03
C HIS A 125 -19.33 19.39 1.67
N ALA A 126 -18.49 19.13 0.67
CA ALA A 126 -18.92 18.68 -0.65
C ALA A 126 -19.19 17.16 -0.73
N ASP A 127 -18.72 16.38 0.25
CA ASP A 127 -18.85 14.92 0.30
C ASP A 127 -20.23 14.46 0.82
N SER A 128 -20.51 13.16 0.81
CA SER A 128 -21.81 12.65 1.30
C SER A 128 -21.95 12.65 2.82
N HIS A 129 -20.88 12.52 3.60
CA HIS A 129 -20.93 12.65 5.06
C HIS A 129 -21.21 14.10 5.49
N GLY A 130 -20.49 15.07 4.92
CA GLY A 130 -20.70 16.49 5.20
C GLY A 130 -22.09 16.96 4.79
N ARG A 131 -22.59 16.53 3.62
CA ARG A 131 -23.96 16.83 3.20
C ARG A 131 -25.01 16.16 4.08
N ALA A 132 -24.81 14.90 4.47
CA ALA A 132 -25.73 14.22 5.39
C ALA A 132 -25.82 14.95 6.74
N LEU A 133 -24.69 15.43 7.28
CA LEU A 133 -24.69 16.26 8.49
C LEU A 133 -25.43 17.58 8.29
N ALA A 134 -25.22 18.26 7.16
CA ALA A 134 -25.92 19.51 6.83
C ALA A 134 -27.43 19.30 6.65
N GLU A 135 -27.85 18.12 6.20
CA GLU A 135 -29.25 17.70 6.09
C GLU A 135 -29.85 17.24 7.43
N GLY A 136 -29.09 17.28 8.53
CA GLY A 136 -29.54 16.95 9.87
C GLY A 136 -29.39 15.47 10.27
N ASN A 137 -28.74 14.64 9.44
CA ASN A 137 -28.42 13.27 9.81
C ASN A 137 -27.20 13.23 10.75
N LEU A 138 -27.46 13.43 12.05
CA LEU A 138 -26.42 13.42 13.09
C LEU A 138 -25.76 12.06 13.32
N ALA A 139 -26.23 10.99 12.68
CA ALA A 139 -25.56 9.68 12.68
C ALA A 139 -24.41 9.61 11.66
N ALA A 140 -24.35 10.54 10.70
CA ALA A 140 -23.23 10.65 9.78
C ALA A 140 -21.94 11.06 10.52
N PRO A 141 -20.76 10.57 10.09
CA PRO A 141 -19.51 10.89 10.76
C PRO A 141 -19.07 12.33 10.46
N SER A 142 -18.71 13.07 11.51
CA SER A 142 -17.95 14.32 11.38
C SER A 142 -16.43 14.05 11.43
N CYS A 143 -15.61 15.12 11.44
CA CYS A 143 -14.16 15.01 11.62
C CYS A 143 -13.78 14.11 12.82
N LEU A 144 -14.53 14.22 13.91
CA LEU A 144 -14.31 13.46 15.14
C LEU A 144 -14.61 11.97 14.98
N GLY A 145 -15.54 11.60 14.10
CA GLY A 145 -15.92 10.22 13.84
C GLY A 145 -14.78 9.41 13.23
N CYS A 146 -13.94 10.05 12.40
CA CYS A 146 -12.79 9.41 11.77
C CYS A 146 -11.48 9.62 12.54
N HIS A 147 -11.21 10.84 13.01
CA HIS A 147 -9.93 11.19 13.64
C HIS A 147 -9.88 10.93 15.14
N GLY A 148 -11.04 10.83 15.80
CA GLY A 148 -11.16 10.88 17.27
C GLY A 148 -11.40 12.30 17.78
N SER A 149 -11.64 12.44 19.09
CA SER A 149 -11.94 13.75 19.71
C SER A 149 -10.82 14.23 20.63
N HIS A 150 -10.48 13.41 21.62
CA HIS A 150 -9.43 13.70 22.59
C HIS A 150 -8.20 12.80 22.38
N ASP A 151 -8.22 11.91 21.39
CA ASP A 151 -7.19 10.92 21.10
C ASP A 151 -6.69 11.04 19.64
N VAL A 152 -6.75 12.24 19.08
CA VAL A 152 -6.38 12.53 17.69
C VAL A 152 -4.89 12.27 17.46
N ARG A 153 -4.58 11.35 16.56
CA ARG A 153 -3.21 10.93 16.25
C ARG A 153 -2.86 11.20 14.79
N ALA A 154 -1.59 11.45 14.53
CA ALA A 154 -1.09 11.69 13.18
C ALA A 154 -1.41 10.49 12.25
N PRO A 155 -1.67 10.72 10.95
CA PRO A 155 -2.02 9.64 10.01
C PRO A 155 -0.96 8.54 9.86
N ASN A 156 0.30 8.84 10.17
CA ASN A 156 1.42 7.89 10.13
C ASN A 156 1.62 7.12 11.44
N ASP A 157 0.93 7.51 12.52
CA ASP A 157 0.93 6.77 13.79
C ASP A 157 0.14 5.47 13.62
N PRO A 158 0.73 4.28 13.85
CA PRO A 158 0.02 3.00 13.76
C PRO A 158 -1.20 2.86 14.68
N ALA A 159 -1.29 3.66 15.75
CA ALA A 159 -2.43 3.71 16.65
C ALA A 159 -3.53 4.69 16.20
N SER A 160 -3.28 5.49 15.15
CA SER A 160 -4.30 6.39 14.59
C SER A 160 -5.43 5.61 13.94
N ARG A 161 -6.67 6.05 14.17
CA ARG A 161 -7.87 5.50 13.53
C ARG A 161 -7.80 5.61 12.00
N ILE A 162 -7.15 6.65 11.50
CA ILE A 162 -6.96 6.89 10.06
C ILE A 162 -5.61 6.37 9.53
N ALA A 163 -4.85 5.62 10.32
CA ALA A 163 -3.63 4.97 9.84
C ALA A 163 -3.96 4.04 8.66
N ARG A 164 -3.11 3.98 7.64
CA ARG A 164 -3.41 3.22 6.40
C ARG A 164 -3.91 1.80 6.65
N ARG A 165 -3.32 1.08 7.61
CA ARG A 165 -3.72 -0.29 8.00
C ARG A 165 -5.01 -0.35 8.81
N ARG A 166 -5.42 0.72 9.49
CA ARG A 166 -6.63 0.81 10.31
C ARG A 166 -7.81 1.48 9.62
N GLN A 167 -7.61 2.14 8.47
CA GLN A 167 -8.68 2.84 7.76
C GLN A 167 -9.90 1.95 7.48
N HIS A 168 -9.68 0.67 7.16
CA HIS A 168 -10.77 -0.27 6.93
C HIS A 168 -11.62 -0.54 8.19
N GLU A 169 -11.02 -0.55 9.37
CA GLU A 169 -11.73 -0.65 10.67
C GLU A 169 -12.54 0.63 10.92
N THR A 170 -11.96 1.79 10.63
CA THR A 170 -12.62 3.09 10.81
C THR A 170 -13.82 3.25 9.89
N CYS A 171 -13.68 2.92 8.60
CA CYS A 171 -14.82 2.89 7.68
C CYS A 171 -15.84 1.82 8.09
N GLY A 172 -15.36 0.62 8.43
CA GLY A 172 -16.18 -0.53 8.83
C GLY A 172 -16.99 -0.30 10.11
N GLY A 173 -16.55 0.60 11.00
CA GLY A 173 -17.31 0.99 12.19
C GLY A 173 -18.71 1.55 11.91
N CYS A 174 -18.95 2.02 10.68
CA CYS A 174 -20.29 2.34 10.19
C CYS A 174 -20.65 1.48 8.98
N HIS A 175 -19.78 1.38 7.96
CA HIS A 175 -20.04 0.65 6.71
C HIS A 175 -20.04 -0.88 6.83
N SER A 176 -19.89 -1.44 8.04
CA SER A 176 -20.14 -2.85 8.32
C SER A 176 -21.30 -3.07 9.30
N ASP A 177 -22.00 -2.00 9.70
CA ASP A 177 -23.12 -2.03 10.65
C ASP A 177 -24.44 -1.65 9.95
N PRO A 178 -25.32 -2.63 9.68
CA PRO A 178 -26.63 -2.39 9.05
C PRO A 178 -27.51 -1.40 9.82
N ALA A 179 -27.41 -1.33 11.15
CA ALA A 179 -28.22 -0.41 11.94
C ALA A 179 -27.74 1.03 11.75
N ARG A 180 -26.43 1.27 11.70
CA ARG A 180 -25.86 2.60 11.42
C ARG A 180 -26.07 3.06 9.98
N MET A 181 -26.10 2.11 9.04
CA MET A 181 -26.32 2.39 7.61
C MET A 181 -27.81 2.34 7.21
N ALA A 182 -28.71 2.16 8.17
CA ALA A 182 -30.14 2.11 7.93
C ALA A 182 -30.62 3.40 7.22
N GLY A 183 -31.45 3.24 6.19
CA GLY A 183 -31.93 4.34 5.36
C GLY A 183 -31.01 4.72 4.20
N THR A 184 -29.78 4.18 4.15
CA THR A 184 -28.94 4.26 2.95
C THR A 184 -29.23 3.11 1.99
N ARG A 185 -28.86 3.26 0.71
CA ARG A 185 -28.89 2.17 -0.28
C ARG A 185 -27.55 1.44 -0.40
N LEU A 186 -26.62 1.70 0.51
CA LEU A 186 -25.28 1.15 0.47
C LEU A 186 -25.27 -0.24 1.12
N PRO A 187 -24.60 -1.23 0.52
CA PRO A 187 -24.32 -2.50 1.21
C PRO A 187 -23.44 -2.26 2.45
N THR A 188 -23.29 -3.28 3.30
CA THR A 188 -22.47 -3.21 4.53
C THR A 188 -21.41 -4.31 4.63
N ASN A 189 -20.90 -4.78 3.49
CA ASN A 189 -19.90 -5.87 3.42
C ASN A 189 -18.58 -5.44 2.75
N GLN A 190 -18.45 -4.18 2.36
CA GLN A 190 -17.36 -3.68 1.53
C GLN A 190 -16.03 -3.68 2.26
N ALA A 191 -16.01 -3.43 3.57
CA ALA A 191 -14.80 -3.53 4.36
C ALA A 191 -14.27 -4.97 4.38
N ALA A 192 -15.16 -5.96 4.52
CA ALA A 192 -14.80 -7.38 4.48
C ALA A 192 -14.29 -7.77 3.08
N LEU A 193 -15.01 -7.42 2.03
CA LEU A 193 -14.59 -7.67 0.64
C LEU A 193 -13.22 -7.03 0.34
N TRP A 194 -13.02 -5.77 0.75
CA TRP A 194 -11.75 -5.08 0.55
C TRP A 194 -10.60 -5.76 1.27
N SER A 195 -10.78 -6.18 2.53
CA SER A 195 -9.74 -6.88 3.29
C SER A 195 -9.29 -8.18 2.63
N GLU A 196 -10.20 -8.88 1.93
CA GLU A 196 -9.90 -10.10 1.18
C GLU A 196 -9.31 -9.84 -0.22
N SER A 197 -9.52 -8.64 -0.77
CA SER A 197 -9.02 -8.23 -2.07
C SER A 197 -7.50 -8.17 -2.14
N VAL A 198 -6.96 -8.14 -3.36
CA VAL A 198 -5.52 -7.98 -3.61
C VAL A 198 -4.96 -6.70 -2.98
N HIS A 199 -5.75 -5.62 -2.98
CA HIS A 199 -5.35 -4.34 -2.37
C HIS A 199 -5.35 -4.41 -0.84
N GLY A 200 -6.42 -4.95 -0.24
CA GLY A 200 -6.49 -5.12 1.21
C GLY A 200 -5.39 -6.02 1.74
N ARG A 201 -5.17 -7.18 1.11
CA ARG A 201 -4.06 -8.07 1.47
C ARG A 201 -2.70 -7.38 1.35
N ALA A 202 -2.46 -6.62 0.29
CA ALA A 202 -1.20 -5.88 0.13
C ALA A 202 -0.99 -4.83 1.24
N VAL A 203 -2.04 -4.11 1.65
CA VAL A 203 -1.96 -3.13 2.75
C VAL A 203 -1.80 -3.83 4.10
N LEU A 204 -2.60 -4.86 4.39
CA LEU A 204 -2.67 -5.49 5.71
C LEU A 204 -1.48 -6.42 5.98
N ALA A 205 -1.12 -7.27 5.01
CA ALA A 205 -0.05 -8.26 5.19
C ALA A 205 1.35 -7.66 4.96
N HIS A 206 1.48 -6.74 4.01
CA HIS A 206 2.79 -6.24 3.57
C HIS A 206 3.02 -4.76 3.85
N GLY A 207 2.02 -4.03 4.38
CA GLY A 207 2.14 -2.60 4.63
C GLY A 207 2.35 -1.78 3.37
N SER A 208 1.91 -2.29 2.21
CA SER A 208 2.18 -1.68 0.92
C SER A 208 1.62 -0.25 0.85
N SER A 209 2.50 0.71 0.54
CA SER A 209 2.11 2.10 0.31
C SER A 209 1.53 2.32 -1.09
N SER A 210 1.84 1.45 -2.05
CA SER A 210 1.35 1.52 -3.43
C SER A 210 -0.06 0.96 -3.61
N ALA A 211 -0.52 0.12 -2.68
CA ALA A 211 -1.90 -0.36 -2.68
C ALA A 211 -2.86 0.69 -2.09
N PRO A 212 -4.02 0.92 -2.71
CA PRO A 212 -5.00 1.89 -2.21
C PRO A 212 -5.78 1.34 -1.02
N THR A 213 -6.05 2.23 -0.06
CA THR A 213 -7.04 2.02 1.02
C THR A 213 -8.42 2.50 0.58
N CYS A 214 -9.43 2.44 1.46
CA CYS A 214 -10.76 3.02 1.22
C CYS A 214 -10.65 4.49 0.76
N ALA A 215 -9.87 5.32 1.46
CA ALA A 215 -9.62 6.70 1.08
C ALA A 215 -8.81 6.84 -0.22
N GLY A 216 -7.92 5.88 -0.52
CA GLY A 216 -7.20 5.82 -1.80
C GLY A 216 -8.12 5.60 -3.00
N CYS A 217 -9.29 4.97 -2.79
CA CYS A 217 -10.33 4.67 -3.80
C CYS A 217 -11.66 5.45 -3.65
N HIS A 218 -11.88 6.23 -2.58
CA HIS A 218 -13.08 7.08 -2.41
C HIS A 218 -12.78 8.52 -2.03
N GLY A 219 -11.59 8.77 -1.47
CA GLY A 219 -11.14 10.06 -0.96
C GLY A 219 -11.16 10.11 0.55
N ALA A 220 -10.23 10.86 1.15
CA ALA A 220 -10.07 10.90 2.61
C ALA A 220 -11.06 11.86 3.28
N HIS A 221 -11.29 13.01 2.65
CA HIS A 221 -12.15 14.09 3.15
C HIS A 221 -13.05 14.64 2.04
N GLY A 222 -13.20 13.91 0.93
CA GLY A 222 -13.90 14.39 -0.25
C GLY A 222 -14.15 13.25 -1.21
N GLU A 223 -15.39 13.05 -1.66
CA GLU A 223 -15.66 12.07 -2.71
C GLU A 223 -15.07 12.55 -4.04
N TYR A 224 -14.33 11.69 -4.74
CA TYR A 224 -13.88 12.00 -6.10
C TYR A 224 -15.07 11.92 -7.08
N ARG A 225 -15.88 12.98 -7.10
CA ARG A 225 -17.11 13.07 -7.91
C ARG A 225 -16.84 13.31 -9.40
N GLU A 226 -15.68 13.87 -9.73
CA GLU A 226 -15.33 14.25 -11.11
C GLU A 226 -14.35 13.29 -11.79
N ALA A 227 -13.83 12.29 -11.08
CA ALA A 227 -12.78 11.39 -11.57
C ALA A 227 -13.31 10.23 -12.44
N GLY A 228 -14.36 10.44 -13.25
CA GLY A 228 -14.88 9.41 -14.16
C GLY A 228 -15.43 8.15 -13.45
N GLY A 229 -15.94 8.31 -12.22
CA GLY A 229 -16.48 7.21 -11.42
C GLY A 229 -15.42 6.16 -11.01
N PRO A 230 -15.83 4.92 -10.71
CA PRO A 230 -14.91 3.84 -10.34
C PRO A 230 -13.81 3.56 -11.38
N GLU A 231 -14.10 3.77 -12.67
CA GLU A 231 -13.14 3.50 -13.76
C GLU A 231 -11.96 4.45 -13.76
N GLY A 232 -12.21 5.76 -13.64
CA GLY A 232 -11.11 6.73 -13.64
C GLY A 232 -10.20 6.56 -12.42
N ARG A 233 -10.72 5.99 -11.33
CA ARG A 233 -9.94 5.64 -10.14
C ARG A 233 -9.03 4.45 -10.36
N CYS A 234 -9.50 3.42 -11.06
CA CYS A 234 -8.64 2.32 -11.49
C CYS A 234 -7.55 2.84 -12.45
N ARG A 235 -7.94 3.64 -13.46
CA ARG A 235 -7.05 4.19 -14.49
C ARG A 235 -5.91 5.02 -13.93
N HIS A 236 -6.12 5.75 -12.83
CA HIS A 236 -5.09 6.57 -12.22
C HIS A 236 -3.82 5.77 -11.85
N CYS A 237 -3.97 4.50 -11.47
CA CYS A 237 -2.84 3.61 -11.16
C CYS A 237 -2.61 2.54 -12.24
N HIS A 238 -3.68 2.07 -12.90
CA HIS A 238 -3.66 1.04 -13.92
C HIS A 238 -3.79 1.64 -15.33
N GLU A 239 -2.97 2.65 -15.60
CA GLU A 239 -3.05 3.44 -16.84
C GLU A 239 -2.80 2.56 -18.07
N ALA A 240 -1.76 1.71 -18.03
CA ALA A 240 -1.40 0.84 -19.14
C ALA A 240 -2.49 -0.20 -19.44
N GLU A 241 -3.10 -0.79 -18.41
CA GLU A 241 -4.23 -1.71 -18.56
C GLU A 241 -5.46 -1.00 -19.12
N ALA A 242 -5.73 0.23 -18.66
CA ALA A 242 -6.85 1.01 -19.14
C ALA A 242 -6.67 1.45 -20.60
N GLU A 243 -5.45 1.80 -21.01
CA GLU A 243 -5.12 2.11 -22.41
C GLU A 243 -5.26 0.89 -23.32
N ALA A 244 -4.81 -0.27 -22.86
CA ALA A 244 -5.03 -1.53 -23.56
C ALA A 244 -6.53 -1.84 -23.68
N PHE A 245 -7.30 -1.66 -22.60
CA PHE A 245 -8.74 -1.84 -22.60
C PHE A 245 -9.46 -0.90 -23.56
N ASP A 246 -9.04 0.36 -23.69
CA ASP A 246 -9.66 1.34 -24.58
C ASP A 246 -9.60 0.95 -26.06
N ARG A 247 -8.60 0.14 -26.45
CA ARG A 247 -8.47 -0.44 -27.79
C ARG A 247 -9.31 -1.70 -27.99
N SER A 248 -9.87 -2.26 -26.92
CA SER A 248 -10.65 -3.49 -26.98
C SER A 248 -12.02 -3.27 -27.63
N PRO A 249 -12.64 -4.32 -28.18
CA PRO A 249 -14.04 -4.27 -28.64
C PRO A 249 -15.03 -3.88 -27.54
N HIS A 250 -14.71 -4.20 -26.27
CA HIS A 250 -15.56 -3.91 -25.11
C HIS A 250 -15.61 -2.43 -24.76
N ALA A 251 -14.55 -1.66 -24.98
CA ALA A 251 -14.53 -0.24 -24.62
C ALA A 251 -15.65 0.55 -25.29
N SER A 252 -15.87 0.33 -26.60
CA SER A 252 -16.96 1.00 -27.32
C SER A 252 -18.34 0.55 -26.83
N ALA A 253 -18.51 -0.74 -26.53
CA ALA A 253 -19.77 -1.31 -26.10
C ALA A 253 -20.15 -0.84 -24.69
N TYR A 254 -19.19 -0.82 -23.77
CA TYR A 254 -19.41 -0.41 -22.39
C TYR A 254 -19.74 1.07 -22.27
N ARG A 255 -19.06 1.93 -23.05
CA ARG A 255 -19.43 3.35 -23.14
C ARG A 255 -20.88 3.55 -23.61
N ARG A 256 -21.34 2.77 -24.61
CA ARG A 256 -22.72 2.87 -25.09
C ARG A 256 -23.75 2.33 -24.10
N LEU A 257 -23.41 1.28 -23.35
CA LEU A 257 -24.31 0.59 -22.43
C LEU A 257 -24.25 1.13 -20.99
N GLY A 258 -23.37 2.10 -20.70
CA GLY A 258 -23.20 2.66 -19.36
C GLY A 258 -22.54 1.71 -18.36
N PHE A 259 -21.78 0.70 -18.84
CA PHE A 259 -21.04 -0.20 -17.95
C PHE A 259 -19.72 0.42 -17.51
N SER A 260 -19.41 0.31 -16.22
CA SER A 260 -18.07 0.56 -15.69
C SER A 260 -17.16 -0.61 -16.02
N GLY A 261 -16.32 -0.49 -17.06
CA GLY A 261 -15.55 -1.54 -17.68
C GLY A 261 -14.60 -2.31 -16.78
N CYS A 262 -13.81 -1.64 -15.95
CA CYS A 262 -12.91 -2.33 -15.02
C CYS A 262 -13.72 -3.17 -14.01
N VAL A 263 -14.72 -2.54 -13.39
CA VAL A 263 -15.58 -3.13 -12.35
C VAL A 263 -16.46 -4.25 -12.91
N ALA A 264 -16.92 -4.12 -14.15
CA ALA A 264 -17.71 -5.13 -14.83
C ALA A 264 -16.98 -6.47 -14.93
N CYS A 265 -15.64 -6.45 -14.98
CA CYS A 265 -14.83 -7.66 -15.01
C CYS A 265 -14.26 -8.04 -13.63
N HIS A 266 -13.70 -7.07 -12.91
CA HIS A 266 -12.87 -7.30 -11.71
C HIS A 266 -13.59 -7.07 -10.37
N GLY A 267 -14.82 -6.53 -10.38
CA GLY A 267 -15.46 -6.03 -9.17
C GLY A 267 -14.88 -4.69 -8.71
N SER A 268 -15.37 -4.18 -7.58
CA SER A 268 -14.96 -2.86 -7.04
C SER A 268 -14.22 -2.97 -5.71
N HIS A 269 -14.71 -3.82 -4.79
CA HIS A 269 -14.15 -4.00 -3.46
C HIS A 269 -13.55 -5.39 -3.27
N ASP A 270 -13.84 -6.36 -4.13
CA ASP A 270 -13.41 -7.75 -4.06
C ASP A 270 -12.39 -8.12 -5.15
N VAL A 271 -11.64 -7.11 -5.63
CA VAL A 271 -10.66 -7.27 -6.71
C VAL A 271 -9.66 -8.37 -6.38
N ARG A 272 -9.62 -9.40 -7.21
CA ARG A 272 -8.75 -10.57 -7.02
C ARG A 272 -7.41 -10.38 -7.73
N GLU A 273 -6.43 -11.17 -7.31
CA GLU A 273 -5.15 -11.25 -7.98
C GLU A 273 -5.31 -11.80 -9.40
N ALA A 274 -4.54 -11.26 -10.34
CA ALA A 274 -4.50 -11.75 -11.71
C ALA A 274 -3.66 -13.03 -11.80
N ASP A 275 -4.24 -14.17 -11.42
CA ASP A 275 -3.61 -15.50 -11.40
C ASP A 275 -3.61 -16.21 -12.76
N GLY A 276 -4.12 -15.56 -13.81
CA GLY A 276 -4.25 -16.17 -15.14
C GLY A 276 -5.47 -17.06 -15.29
N ALA A 277 -6.39 -17.10 -14.32
CA ALA A 277 -7.59 -17.93 -14.38
C ALA A 277 -8.63 -17.47 -15.41
N LEU A 278 -8.38 -16.43 -16.21
CA LEU A 278 -9.32 -15.91 -17.22
C LEU A 278 -9.82 -16.99 -18.19
N GLY A 279 -8.97 -17.99 -18.51
CA GLY A 279 -9.34 -19.12 -19.38
C GLY A 279 -9.99 -20.32 -18.67
N THR A 280 -10.09 -20.29 -17.34
CA THR A 280 -10.66 -21.39 -16.55
C THR A 280 -12.19 -21.31 -16.49
N ALA A 281 -12.86 -22.39 -16.08
CA ALA A 281 -14.32 -22.38 -15.88
C ALA A 281 -14.78 -21.28 -14.91
N GLY A 282 -13.97 -20.97 -13.87
CA GLY A 282 -14.24 -19.88 -12.92
C GLY A 282 -14.07 -18.50 -13.54
N GLY A 283 -13.01 -18.29 -14.33
CA GLY A 283 -12.78 -17.03 -15.07
C GLY A 283 -13.80 -16.79 -16.17
N MET A 284 -14.24 -17.82 -16.88
CA MET A 284 -15.29 -17.70 -17.90
C MET A 284 -16.65 -17.29 -17.32
N GLY A 285 -16.85 -17.44 -16.00
CA GLY A 285 -18.05 -16.96 -15.31
C GLY A 285 -18.29 -15.46 -15.48
N VAL A 286 -17.24 -14.64 -15.64
CA VAL A 286 -17.41 -13.20 -15.91
C VAL A 286 -17.93 -12.92 -17.32
N CYS A 287 -17.38 -13.61 -18.32
CA CYS A 287 -17.79 -13.47 -19.71
C CYS A 287 -19.25 -13.89 -19.89
N ARG A 288 -19.64 -14.97 -19.21
CA ARG A 288 -20.98 -15.58 -19.30
C ARG A 288 -22.12 -14.73 -18.74
N ARG A 289 -21.82 -13.65 -18.02
CA ARG A 289 -22.85 -12.67 -17.61
C ARG A 289 -23.52 -11.98 -18.79
N CYS A 290 -22.82 -11.86 -19.91
CA CYS A 290 -23.32 -11.20 -21.13
C CYS A 290 -23.18 -12.09 -22.38
N HIS A 291 -22.24 -13.04 -22.38
CA HIS A 291 -21.99 -13.94 -23.51
C HIS A 291 -22.66 -15.30 -23.31
N GLY A 292 -23.34 -15.79 -24.35
CA GLY A 292 -23.95 -17.13 -24.36
C GLY A 292 -22.92 -18.22 -24.64
N GLU A 293 -23.17 -19.41 -24.10
CA GLU A 293 -22.29 -20.57 -24.26
C GLU A 293 -22.18 -20.97 -25.74
N GLY A 294 -20.96 -21.19 -26.22
CA GLY A 294 -20.70 -21.59 -27.62
C GLY A 294 -20.67 -20.45 -28.63
N ARG A 295 -20.76 -19.18 -28.19
CA ARG A 295 -20.43 -18.03 -29.06
C ARG A 295 -18.91 -17.87 -29.20
N ASP A 296 -18.46 -17.29 -30.32
CA ASP A 296 -17.04 -17.13 -30.65
C ASP A 296 -16.25 -16.37 -29.56
N SER A 297 -16.91 -15.49 -28.80
CA SER A 297 -16.33 -14.78 -27.66
C SER A 297 -15.73 -15.69 -26.57
N ASP A 298 -16.33 -16.87 -26.31
CA ASP A 298 -15.76 -17.84 -25.38
C ASP A 298 -14.52 -18.52 -25.97
N GLY A 299 -14.48 -18.67 -27.29
CA GLY A 299 -13.31 -19.14 -28.03
C GLY A 299 -12.15 -18.16 -27.93
N VAL A 300 -12.41 -16.87 -28.17
CA VAL A 300 -11.42 -15.78 -28.11
C VAL A 300 -10.75 -15.73 -26.74
N ALA A 301 -11.52 -15.64 -25.65
CA ALA A 301 -10.97 -15.56 -24.30
C ALA A 301 -10.10 -16.78 -23.94
N ARG A 302 -10.55 -17.99 -24.31
CA ARG A 302 -9.77 -19.22 -24.10
C ARG A 302 -8.49 -19.25 -24.92
N ARG A 303 -8.51 -18.78 -26.18
CA ARG A 303 -7.31 -18.70 -27.04
C ARG A 303 -6.29 -17.72 -26.46
N ILE A 304 -6.73 -16.54 -26.06
CA ILE A 304 -5.89 -15.52 -25.40
C ILE A 304 -5.24 -16.09 -24.14
N ALA A 305 -6.03 -16.69 -23.25
CA ALA A 305 -5.53 -17.30 -22.02
C ALA A 305 -4.52 -18.41 -22.30
N ALA A 306 -4.81 -19.27 -23.29
CA ALA A 306 -3.92 -20.36 -23.66
C ALA A 306 -2.57 -19.87 -24.23
N GLU A 307 -2.54 -18.77 -24.98
CA GLU A 307 -1.28 -18.14 -25.42
C GLU A 307 -0.46 -17.65 -24.22
N ALA A 308 -1.11 -16.96 -23.28
CA ALA A 308 -0.42 -16.43 -22.11
C ALA A 308 0.12 -17.53 -21.19
N GLU A 309 -0.66 -18.61 -20.99
CA GLU A 309 -0.21 -19.77 -20.22
C GLU A 309 0.96 -20.49 -20.90
N ARG A 310 0.95 -20.64 -22.23
CA ARG A 310 2.08 -21.21 -22.98
C ARG A 310 3.36 -20.40 -22.74
N ALA A 311 3.28 -19.08 -22.92
CA ALA A 311 4.39 -18.16 -22.67
C ALA A 311 4.95 -18.27 -21.24
N ARG A 312 4.07 -18.31 -20.24
CA ARG A 312 4.47 -18.45 -18.84
C ARG A 312 5.10 -19.81 -18.53
N ARG A 313 4.62 -20.89 -19.17
CA ARG A 313 5.25 -22.22 -19.07
C ARG A 313 6.66 -22.20 -19.65
N ASP A 314 6.87 -21.57 -20.81
CA ASP A 314 8.20 -21.41 -21.40
C ASP A 314 9.14 -20.64 -20.46
N LEU A 315 8.68 -19.52 -19.90
CA LEU A 315 9.44 -18.74 -18.92
C LEU A 315 9.77 -19.56 -17.65
N GLY A 316 8.80 -20.32 -17.13
CA GLY A 316 9.01 -21.20 -15.98
C GLY A 316 10.08 -22.27 -16.24
N GLN A 317 10.05 -22.89 -17.42
CA GLN A 317 11.07 -23.86 -17.83
C GLN A 317 12.45 -23.21 -18.02
N ALA A 318 12.51 -21.98 -18.52
CA ALA A 318 13.76 -21.24 -18.66
C ALA A 318 14.37 -20.87 -17.29
N ARG A 319 13.55 -20.44 -16.32
CA ARG A 319 13.97 -20.21 -14.93
C ARG A 319 14.50 -21.49 -14.28
N ALA A 320 13.81 -22.61 -14.47
CA ALA A 320 14.28 -23.91 -13.98
C ALA A 320 15.63 -24.30 -14.60
N ALA A 321 15.85 -23.99 -15.89
CA ALA A 321 17.12 -24.25 -16.55
C ALA A 321 18.28 -23.43 -15.95
N VAL A 322 18.04 -22.16 -15.56
CA VAL A 322 19.03 -21.34 -14.83
C VAL A 322 19.38 -21.97 -13.49
N GLN A 323 18.38 -22.29 -12.66
CA GLN A 323 18.61 -22.94 -11.36
C GLN A 323 19.40 -24.24 -11.50
N ALA A 324 19.09 -25.01 -12.55
CA ALA A 324 19.75 -26.28 -12.80
C ALA A 324 21.21 -26.10 -13.29
N LEU A 325 21.55 -25.00 -14.00
CA LEU A 325 22.93 -24.66 -14.32
C LEU A 325 23.71 -24.25 -13.06
N GLU A 326 23.12 -23.40 -12.22
CA GLU A 326 23.72 -22.94 -10.97
C GLU A 326 24.00 -24.10 -10.00
N ALA A 327 23.05 -25.04 -9.87
CA ALA A 327 23.23 -26.26 -9.09
C ALA A 327 24.36 -27.16 -9.61
N ALA A 328 24.68 -27.08 -10.91
CA ALA A 328 25.80 -27.78 -11.53
C ALA A 328 27.12 -26.98 -11.47
N GLY A 329 27.14 -25.83 -10.80
CA GLY A 329 28.31 -24.95 -10.73
C GLY A 329 28.60 -24.17 -12.02
N LEU A 330 27.69 -24.19 -12.99
CA LEU A 330 27.84 -23.52 -14.28
C LEU A 330 27.18 -22.14 -14.24
N ARG A 331 27.97 -21.07 -14.47
CA ARG A 331 27.45 -19.72 -14.65
C ARG A 331 27.46 -19.35 -16.12
N VAL A 332 26.28 -19.16 -16.70
CA VAL A 332 26.11 -18.74 -18.10
C VAL A 332 25.32 -17.42 -18.11
N PRO A 333 25.99 -16.26 -18.01
CA PRO A 333 25.30 -14.96 -17.88
C PRO A 333 24.25 -14.71 -18.96
N ALA A 334 24.53 -15.10 -20.21
CA ALA A 334 23.60 -14.96 -21.33
C ALA A 334 22.26 -15.71 -21.13
N VAL A 335 22.25 -16.85 -20.45
CA VAL A 335 20.99 -17.57 -20.12
C VAL A 335 20.17 -16.72 -19.15
N LYS A 336 20.81 -16.15 -18.13
CA LYS A 336 20.13 -15.29 -17.16
C LYS A 336 19.57 -14.03 -17.83
N THR A 337 20.35 -13.37 -18.69
CA THR A 337 19.89 -12.20 -19.44
C THR A 337 18.63 -12.50 -20.26
N LEU A 338 18.59 -13.62 -20.97
CA LEU A 338 17.41 -14.03 -21.74
C LEU A 338 16.19 -14.34 -20.84
N VAL A 339 16.41 -14.90 -19.64
CA VAL A 339 15.32 -15.11 -18.67
C VAL A 339 14.80 -13.79 -18.13
N ASP A 340 15.68 -12.82 -17.85
CA ASP A 340 15.30 -11.49 -17.39
C ASP A 340 14.51 -10.73 -18.48
N GLU A 341 14.94 -10.81 -19.74
CA GLU A 341 14.21 -10.28 -20.90
C GLU A 341 12.81 -10.89 -21.02
N ALA A 342 12.70 -12.22 -20.91
CA ALA A 342 11.44 -12.94 -20.96
C ALA A 342 10.52 -12.57 -19.78
N ALA A 343 11.08 -12.36 -18.58
CA ALA A 343 10.34 -11.93 -17.40
C ALA A 343 9.80 -10.49 -17.55
N GLN A 344 10.57 -9.58 -18.14
CA GLN A 344 10.09 -8.23 -18.46
C GLN A 344 8.99 -8.26 -19.53
N ALA A 345 9.11 -9.16 -20.52
CA ALA A 345 8.07 -9.36 -21.52
C ALA A 345 6.77 -9.90 -20.90
N ASP A 346 6.83 -10.73 -19.85
CA ASP A 346 5.64 -11.26 -19.17
C ASP A 346 4.84 -10.16 -18.45
N VAL A 347 5.51 -9.13 -17.93
CA VAL A 347 4.83 -7.94 -17.40
C VAL A 347 4.02 -7.24 -18.49
N ARG A 348 4.59 -7.08 -19.69
CA ARG A 348 3.87 -6.49 -20.84
C ARG A 348 2.74 -7.39 -21.35
N LEU A 349 2.95 -8.71 -21.34
CA LEU A 349 1.91 -9.69 -21.69
C LEU A 349 0.70 -9.56 -20.77
N ARG A 350 0.89 -9.35 -19.46
CA ARG A 350 -0.22 -9.11 -18.53
C ARG A 350 -1.06 -7.89 -18.91
N VAL A 351 -0.42 -6.80 -19.30
CA VAL A 351 -1.13 -5.59 -19.78
C VAL A 351 -1.87 -5.88 -21.09
N ALA A 352 -1.20 -6.55 -22.04
CA ALA A 352 -1.74 -6.89 -23.36
C ALA A 352 -3.05 -7.69 -23.30
N MET A 353 -3.27 -8.49 -22.24
CA MET A 353 -4.54 -9.22 -22.04
C MET A 353 -5.77 -8.31 -21.96
N HIS A 354 -5.61 -7.06 -21.51
CA HIS A 354 -6.72 -6.11 -21.40
C HIS A 354 -7.21 -5.60 -22.75
N ALA A 355 -6.41 -5.75 -23.82
CA ALA A 355 -6.87 -5.47 -25.19
C ALA A 355 -7.95 -6.45 -25.67
N LEU A 356 -8.05 -7.63 -25.03
CA LEU A 356 -9.00 -8.70 -25.38
C LEU A 356 -8.97 -9.03 -26.89
N ASP A 357 -7.76 -8.98 -27.45
CA ASP A 357 -7.45 -9.21 -28.86
C ASP A 357 -6.43 -10.34 -28.99
N GLU A 358 -6.71 -11.30 -29.87
CA GLU A 358 -5.86 -12.48 -30.05
C GLU A 358 -4.52 -12.17 -30.70
N GLY A 359 -4.48 -11.21 -31.64
CA GLY A 359 -3.25 -10.80 -32.31
C GLY A 359 -2.28 -10.18 -31.33
N VAL A 360 -2.79 -9.22 -30.54
CA VAL A 360 -2.03 -8.53 -29.48
C VAL A 360 -1.54 -9.52 -28.42
N ALA A 361 -2.40 -10.45 -27.98
CA ALA A 361 -2.03 -11.49 -27.02
C ALA A 361 -0.92 -12.41 -27.56
N ARG A 362 -1.05 -12.85 -28.82
CA ARG A 362 -0.09 -13.75 -29.47
C ARG A 362 1.27 -13.08 -29.66
N GLU A 363 1.29 -11.82 -30.07
CA GLU A 363 2.54 -11.06 -30.22
C GLU A 363 3.26 -10.89 -28.88
N ALA A 364 2.52 -10.47 -27.85
CA ALA A 364 3.07 -10.33 -26.50
C ALA A 364 3.55 -11.67 -25.93
N ALA A 365 2.82 -12.76 -26.17
CA ALA A 365 3.22 -14.11 -25.76
C ALA A 365 4.49 -14.57 -26.48
N ALA A 366 4.62 -14.30 -27.77
CA ALA A 366 5.84 -14.59 -28.54
C ALA A 366 7.05 -13.82 -28.00
N ALA A 367 6.87 -12.59 -27.53
CA ALA A 367 7.93 -11.79 -26.90
C ALA A 367 8.44 -12.40 -25.58
N VAL A 368 7.63 -13.22 -24.90
CA VAL A 368 8.05 -14.01 -23.73
C VAL A 368 8.68 -15.33 -24.17
N SER A 369 8.00 -16.09 -25.02
CA SER A 369 8.39 -17.44 -25.43
C SER A 369 9.73 -17.46 -26.17
N ARG A 370 9.99 -16.52 -27.09
CA ARG A 370 11.23 -16.51 -27.90
C ARG A 370 12.51 -16.45 -27.04
N PRO A 371 12.70 -15.45 -26.16
CA PRO A 371 13.88 -15.42 -25.29
C PRO A 371 13.91 -16.59 -24.30
N ALA A 372 12.76 -17.02 -23.76
CA ALA A 372 12.71 -18.17 -22.85
C ALA A 372 13.15 -19.49 -23.52
N GLN A 373 12.69 -19.77 -24.75
CA GLN A 373 13.10 -20.94 -25.51
C GLN A 373 14.59 -20.89 -25.87
N ARG A 374 15.09 -19.71 -26.28
CA ARG A 374 16.53 -19.51 -26.54
C ARG A 374 17.39 -19.71 -25.30
N ALA A 375 16.91 -19.27 -24.13
CA ALA A 375 17.59 -19.51 -22.85
C ALA A 375 17.71 -21.00 -22.54
N ARG A 376 16.63 -21.76 -22.76
CA ARG A 376 16.60 -23.23 -22.55
C ARG A 376 17.55 -23.95 -23.50
N GLU A 377 17.58 -23.56 -24.76
CA GLU A 377 18.51 -24.12 -25.74
C GLU A 377 19.96 -23.84 -25.37
N LEU A 378 20.28 -22.60 -25.00
CA LEU A 378 21.63 -22.22 -24.56
C LEU A 378 22.03 -22.97 -23.29
N ALA A 379 21.12 -23.14 -22.33
CA ALA A 379 21.36 -23.91 -21.12
C ALA A 379 21.62 -25.39 -21.41
N ARG A 380 20.87 -26.00 -22.34
CA ARG A 380 21.10 -27.37 -22.81
C ARG A 380 22.50 -27.52 -23.40
N HIS A 381 22.88 -26.62 -24.30
CA HIS A 381 24.22 -26.63 -24.90
C HIS A 381 25.35 -26.41 -23.89
N ALA A 382 25.15 -25.54 -22.90
CA ALA A 382 26.14 -25.36 -21.84
C ALA A 382 26.36 -26.65 -21.03
N ARG A 383 25.27 -27.36 -20.69
CA ARG A 383 25.33 -28.66 -20.00
C ARG A 383 26.00 -29.74 -20.84
N GLU A 384 25.69 -29.81 -22.13
CA GLU A 384 26.32 -30.75 -23.06
C GLU A 384 27.83 -30.49 -23.18
N ARG A 385 28.24 -29.23 -23.32
CA ARG A 385 29.66 -28.84 -23.37
C ARG A 385 30.40 -29.22 -22.09
N ASP A 386 29.82 -28.94 -20.94
CA ASP A 386 30.37 -29.31 -19.64
C ASP A 386 30.48 -30.84 -19.46
N ALA A 387 29.43 -31.59 -19.82
CA ALA A 387 29.44 -33.05 -19.77
C ALA A 387 30.50 -33.65 -20.72
N ASN A 388 30.62 -33.11 -21.93
CA ASN A 388 31.63 -33.54 -22.90
C ASN A 388 33.05 -33.17 -22.45
N GLY A 389 33.24 -32.00 -21.84
CA GLY A 389 34.51 -31.58 -21.25
C GLY A 389 34.94 -32.53 -20.13
N ARG A 390 34.04 -32.91 -19.22
CA ARG A 390 34.31 -33.92 -18.19
C ARG A 390 34.70 -35.27 -18.79
N ARG A 391 33.97 -35.75 -19.81
CA ARG A 391 34.29 -37.00 -20.52
C ARG A 391 35.66 -36.95 -21.19
N ALA A 392 36.01 -35.83 -21.83
CA ALA A 392 37.32 -35.63 -22.46
C ALA A 392 38.45 -35.68 -21.44
N TRP A 393 38.31 -35.02 -20.28
CA TRP A 393 39.29 -35.11 -19.20
C TRP A 393 39.45 -36.52 -18.65
N LEU A 394 38.34 -37.25 -18.45
CA LEU A 394 38.39 -38.65 -18.01
C LEU A 394 39.12 -39.56 -19.01
N MET A 395 39.04 -39.27 -20.32
CA MET A 395 39.79 -40.00 -21.35
C MET A 395 41.25 -39.58 -21.46
N ALA A 396 41.58 -38.31 -21.18
CA ALA A 396 42.94 -37.76 -21.29
C ALA A 396 43.83 -38.03 -20.07
N LEU A 397 43.24 -38.15 -18.86
CA LEU A 397 43.99 -38.36 -17.63
C LEU A 397 44.79 -39.68 -17.59
N PRO A 398 44.26 -40.85 -18.01
CA PRO A 398 45.03 -42.10 -17.99
C PRO A 398 46.30 -42.08 -18.85
N PRO A 399 46.30 -41.68 -20.13
CA PRO A 399 47.53 -41.62 -20.92
C PRO A 399 48.52 -40.58 -20.38
N LEU A 400 48.05 -39.44 -19.85
CA LEU A 400 48.92 -38.45 -19.20
C LEU A 400 49.56 -39.00 -17.92
N ALA A 401 48.81 -39.75 -17.11
CA ALA A 401 49.32 -40.40 -15.91
C ALA A 401 50.36 -41.49 -16.25
N ILE A 402 50.12 -42.27 -17.31
CA ILE A 402 51.08 -43.25 -17.83
C ILE A 402 52.36 -42.55 -18.29
N LEU A 403 52.24 -41.47 -19.07
CA LEU A 403 53.39 -40.69 -19.53
C LEU A 403 54.20 -40.12 -18.35
N ALA A 404 53.52 -39.55 -17.35
CA ALA A 404 54.15 -39.05 -16.14
C ALA A 404 54.88 -40.15 -15.37
N ALA A 405 54.27 -41.33 -15.22
CA ALA A 405 54.90 -42.48 -14.58
C ALA A 405 56.14 -42.95 -15.35
N LEU A 406 56.09 -43.02 -16.68
CA LEU A 406 57.22 -43.37 -17.54
C LEU A 406 58.37 -42.36 -17.41
N LEU A 407 58.06 -41.06 -17.40
CA LEU A 407 59.05 -40.00 -17.19
C LEU A 407 59.72 -40.11 -15.81
N LEU A 408 58.95 -40.34 -14.75
CA LEU A 408 59.49 -40.56 -13.40
C LEU A 408 60.40 -41.78 -13.32
N LEU A 409 60.00 -42.90 -13.96
CA LEU A 409 60.85 -44.09 -14.07
C LEU A 409 62.15 -43.80 -14.82
N LYS A 410 62.06 -43.00 -15.90
CA LYS A 410 63.24 -42.62 -16.69
C LYS A 410 64.21 -41.73 -15.91
N ILE A 411 63.70 -40.75 -15.18
CA ILE A 411 64.51 -39.89 -14.31
C ILE A 411 65.26 -40.74 -13.28
N ARG A 412 64.55 -41.63 -12.57
CA ARG A 412 65.17 -42.57 -11.62
C ARG A 412 66.23 -43.47 -12.25
N GLN A 413 66.03 -43.88 -13.51
CA GLN A 413 67.01 -44.66 -14.26
C GLN A 413 68.28 -43.86 -14.56
N ILE A 414 68.15 -42.57 -14.88
CA ILE A 414 69.28 -41.67 -15.15
C ILE A 414 70.05 -41.37 -13.86
N ASP A 415 69.35 -41.09 -12.77
CA ASP A 415 69.96 -40.82 -11.47
C ASP A 415 70.77 -42.01 -10.95
N ARG A 416 70.24 -43.23 -11.08
CA ARG A 416 70.95 -44.49 -10.78
C ARG A 416 72.18 -44.76 -11.65
N LYS A 417 72.32 -44.10 -12.79
CA LYS A 417 73.51 -44.23 -13.67
C LYS A 417 74.54 -43.13 -13.41
N ARG A 418 74.19 -42.08 -12.66
CA ARG A 418 75.05 -40.92 -12.35
C ARG A 418 75.63 -40.95 -10.94
N GLY A 419 75.02 -41.66 -10.00
CA GLY A 419 75.63 -42.10 -8.75
C GLY A 419 76.15 -43.51 -8.88
#